data_AF-A0A956WHN0-F1
#
_entry.id   AF-A0A956WHN0-F1
#
_cell.length_a   1.000
_cell.length_b   1.000
_cell.length_c   1.000
_cell.angle_alpha   90.00
_cell.angle_beta   90.00
_cell.angle_gamma   90.00
#
_symmetry.space_group_name_H-M   'P 1'
#
loop_
_entity.id
_entity.type
_entity.pdbx_description
1 polymer ?
#
loop_
_entity_poly.entity_id
_entity_poly.type
_entity_poly.pdbx_seq_one_letter_code
_entity_poly.pdbx_strand_id
1 'polypeptide(L)'
;MTALESGLRKQLERAVVRARDEAEAGARAALQTLAVREREAFASMDPAQRDLRTALRAKAKNLGEGEREAGYAPLIEEIAYEQWHRMLFARFLAENRLLMHPMGAPLSLEECAELAASEGAENGWDLAGRYAARMLPGIFRAGDPAAQVLLAREHRAALEALVAELPRAVFTSDDGLGWTYQFWQAKRKNEVNASGVKIGARELAPVTQLFTEDYM
;
A
#
# COMPACT_ATOMS: atom_id res chain seq x y z
N MET A 1 7.22 -25.99 8.11
CA MET A 1 7.72 -24.64 8.38
C MET A 1 8.99 -24.44 7.58
N THR A 2 8.95 -23.57 6.57
CA THR A 2 10.05 -23.32 5.64
C THR A 2 10.36 -21.83 5.64
N ALA A 3 11.49 -21.46 6.23
CA ALA A 3 12.01 -20.11 6.19
C ALA A 3 12.45 -19.74 4.78
N LEU A 4 12.33 -18.46 4.44
CA LEU A 4 12.69 -17.95 3.13
C LEU A 4 14.22 -17.98 2.92
N GLU A 5 14.66 -18.59 1.82
CA GLU A 5 16.08 -18.67 1.49
C GLU A 5 16.72 -17.27 1.36
N SER A 6 18.00 -17.16 1.67
CA SER A 6 18.70 -15.86 1.69
C SER A 6 18.71 -15.17 0.33
N GLY A 7 18.78 -15.92 -0.77
CA GLY A 7 18.67 -15.38 -2.14
C GLY A 7 17.29 -14.77 -2.41
N LEU A 8 16.23 -15.47 -2.02
CA LEU A 8 14.85 -15.01 -2.15
C LEU A 8 14.57 -13.81 -1.25
N ARG A 9 15.14 -13.76 -0.05
CA ARG A 9 15.06 -12.58 0.83
C ARG A 9 15.66 -11.34 0.19
N LYS A 10 16.83 -11.45 -0.46
CA LYS A 10 17.44 -10.32 -1.18
C LYS A 10 16.61 -9.88 -2.39
N GLN A 11 15.97 -10.82 -3.09
CA GLN A 11 15.05 -10.48 -4.18
C GLN A 11 13.82 -9.74 -3.65
N LEU A 12 13.22 -10.22 -2.56
CA LEU A 12 12.10 -9.58 -1.89
C LEU A 12 12.46 -8.16 -1.41
N GLU A 13 13.61 -7.99 -0.75
CA GLU A 13 14.10 -6.68 -0.32
C GLU A 13 14.16 -5.68 -1.48
N ARG A 14 14.77 -6.07 -2.60
CA ARG A 14 14.87 -5.21 -3.80
C ARG A 14 13.50 -4.87 -4.37
N ALA A 15 12.58 -5.84 -4.43
CA ALA A 15 11.24 -5.61 -4.94
C ALA A 15 10.45 -4.65 -4.04
N VAL A 16 10.51 -4.83 -2.71
CA VAL A 16 9.83 -3.99 -1.74
C VAL A 16 10.35 -2.55 -1.76
N VAL A 17 11.67 -2.35 -1.86
CA VAL A 17 12.25 -1.00 -1.97
C VAL A 17 11.80 -0.31 -3.25
N ARG A 18 11.87 -0.99 -4.40
CA ARG A 18 11.40 -0.45 -5.69
C ARG A 18 9.91 -0.15 -5.67
N ALA A 19 9.11 -1.04 -5.08
CA ALA A 19 7.67 -0.85 -4.95
C ALA A 19 7.34 0.36 -4.08
N ARG A 20 8.09 0.57 -3.00
CA ARG A 20 7.92 1.76 -2.15
C ARG A 20 8.20 3.04 -2.94
N ASP A 21 9.31 3.10 -3.68
CA ASP A 21 9.61 4.26 -4.54
C ASP A 21 8.49 4.54 -5.55
N GLU A 22 8.03 3.49 -6.23
CA GLU A 22 6.99 3.59 -7.25
C GLU A 22 5.63 4.01 -6.66
N ALA A 23 5.25 3.43 -5.53
CA ALA A 23 4.00 3.73 -4.85
C ALA A 23 4.00 5.15 -4.25
N GLU A 24 5.12 5.60 -3.67
CA GLU A 24 5.28 6.98 -3.19
C GLU A 24 5.24 8.00 -4.33
N ALA A 25 5.86 7.67 -5.48
CA ALA A 25 5.78 8.49 -6.69
C ALA A 25 4.34 8.60 -7.22
N GLY A 26 3.65 7.47 -7.34
CA GLY A 26 2.26 7.44 -7.78
C GLY A 26 1.31 8.16 -6.82
N ALA A 27 1.49 7.98 -5.51
CA ALA A 27 0.70 8.67 -4.50
C ALA A 27 0.88 10.19 -4.60
N ARG A 28 2.12 10.67 -4.81
CA ARG A 28 2.40 12.10 -5.01
C ARG A 28 1.70 12.65 -6.25
N ALA A 29 1.77 11.94 -7.37
CA ALA A 29 1.10 12.34 -8.62
C ALA A 29 -0.43 12.37 -8.47
N ALA A 30 -1.00 11.38 -7.78
CA ALA A 30 -2.44 11.34 -7.50
C ALA A 30 -2.89 12.53 -6.61
N LEU A 31 -2.14 12.81 -5.52
CA LEU A 31 -2.43 13.94 -4.64
C LEU A 31 -2.28 15.31 -5.33
N GLN A 32 -1.36 15.42 -6.30
CA GLN A 32 -1.24 16.61 -7.15
C GLN A 32 -2.46 16.78 -8.05
N THR A 33 -2.91 15.70 -8.71
CA THR A 33 -4.11 15.70 -9.55
C THR A 33 -5.36 16.07 -8.75
N LEU A 34 -5.44 15.64 -7.49
CA LEU A 34 -6.52 15.97 -6.55
C LEU A 34 -6.36 17.34 -5.88
N ALA A 35 -5.37 18.16 -6.28
CA ALA A 35 -5.15 19.51 -5.75
C ALA A 35 -5.05 19.57 -4.20
N VAL A 36 -4.50 18.53 -3.56
CA VAL A 36 -4.55 18.39 -2.09
C VAL A 36 -3.68 19.45 -1.39
N ARG A 37 -2.53 19.77 -1.97
CA ARG A 37 -1.64 20.85 -1.50
C ARG A 37 -2.13 22.23 -1.90
N GLU A 38 -2.80 22.32 -3.05
CA GLU A 38 -3.26 23.59 -3.57
C GLU A 38 -4.25 24.28 -2.62
N ARG A 39 -4.28 25.61 -2.69
CA ARG A 39 -5.24 26.41 -1.94
C ARG A 39 -6.66 26.07 -2.40
N GLU A 40 -6.91 26.26 -3.70
CA GLU A 40 -8.20 26.02 -4.35
C GLU A 40 -8.22 24.65 -5.05
N ALA A 41 -9.42 24.10 -5.26
CA ALA A 41 -9.61 22.90 -6.09
C ALA A 41 -9.58 23.28 -7.57
N PHE A 42 -9.14 22.38 -8.45
CA PHE A 42 -9.17 22.64 -9.89
C PHE A 42 -10.62 22.69 -10.40
N ALA A 43 -10.88 23.54 -11.41
CA ALA A 43 -12.21 23.67 -12.00
C ALA A 43 -12.71 22.37 -12.65
N SER A 44 -11.80 21.56 -13.19
CA SER A 44 -12.07 20.26 -13.81
C SER A 44 -12.47 19.16 -12.83
N MET A 45 -12.36 19.38 -11.52
CA MET A 45 -12.66 18.35 -10.52
C MET A 45 -14.17 18.16 -10.36
N ASP A 46 -14.60 16.91 -10.46
CA ASP A 46 -15.99 16.49 -10.19
C ASP A 46 -16.29 16.51 -8.67
N PRO A 47 -17.57 16.34 -8.26
CA PRO A 47 -17.95 16.33 -6.84
C PRO A 47 -17.24 15.26 -6.00
N ALA A 48 -17.08 14.04 -6.52
CA ALA A 48 -16.46 12.95 -5.79
C ALA A 48 -14.96 13.22 -5.55
N GLN A 49 -14.27 13.78 -6.55
CA GLN A 49 -12.89 14.22 -6.43
C GLN A 49 -12.73 15.35 -5.40
N ARG A 50 -13.70 16.28 -5.32
CA ARG A 50 -13.69 17.37 -4.32
C ARG A 50 -13.92 16.85 -2.90
N ASP A 51 -14.80 15.87 -2.74
CA ASP A 51 -15.05 15.23 -1.46
C ASP A 51 -13.82 14.45 -0.98
N LEU A 52 -13.24 13.63 -1.86
CA LEU A 52 -12.01 12.90 -1.58
C LEU A 52 -10.85 13.84 -1.24
N ARG A 53 -10.67 14.93 -2.00
CA ARG A 53 -9.68 15.98 -1.69
C ARG A 53 -9.89 16.55 -0.29
N THR A 54 -11.13 16.82 0.10
CA THR A 54 -11.45 17.37 1.43
C THR A 54 -11.09 16.40 2.53
N ALA A 55 -11.44 15.11 2.37
CA ALA A 55 -11.08 14.05 3.29
C ALA A 55 -9.55 13.85 3.40
N LEU A 56 -8.83 13.86 2.27
CA LEU A 56 -7.37 13.77 2.24
C LEU A 56 -6.69 14.96 2.91
N ARG A 57 -7.22 16.19 2.76
CA ARG A 57 -6.72 17.37 3.47
C ARG A 57 -6.93 17.27 4.97
N ALA A 58 -8.08 16.76 5.42
CA ALA A 58 -8.35 16.52 6.83
C ALA A 58 -7.38 15.46 7.40
N LYS A 59 -7.17 14.37 6.66
CA LYS A 59 -6.21 13.33 7.04
C LYS A 59 -4.77 13.84 7.10
N ALA A 60 -4.31 14.58 6.10
CA ALA A 60 -3.00 15.25 6.13
C ALA A 60 -2.88 16.20 7.33
N LYS A 61 -3.94 16.94 7.67
CA LYS A 61 -3.92 17.78 8.87
C LYS A 61 -3.76 16.96 10.15
N ASN A 62 -4.46 15.84 10.26
CA ASN A 62 -4.37 14.95 11.43
C ASN A 62 -2.97 14.33 11.55
N LEU A 63 -2.42 13.80 10.45
CA LEU A 63 -1.07 13.24 10.40
C LEU A 63 0.02 14.27 10.71
N GLY A 64 -0.24 15.55 10.40
CA GLY A 64 0.65 16.66 10.71
C GLY A 64 0.38 17.34 12.05
N GLU A 65 -0.40 16.72 12.94
CA GLU A 65 -0.74 17.25 14.28
C GLU A 65 -1.36 18.65 14.24
N GLY A 66 -2.21 18.90 13.23
CA GLY A 66 -2.86 20.20 13.00
C GLY A 66 -2.30 20.95 11.79
N GLU A 67 -1.13 20.55 11.27
CA GLU A 67 -0.46 21.22 10.15
C GLU A 67 -0.49 20.38 8.87
N ARG A 68 -1.31 20.80 7.89
CA ARG A 68 -1.52 20.04 6.64
C ARG A 68 -0.24 19.79 5.86
N GLU A 69 0.65 20.79 5.75
CA GLU A 69 1.91 20.62 5.02
C GLU A 69 2.84 19.63 5.72
N ALA A 70 2.84 19.59 7.06
CA ALA A 70 3.63 18.63 7.82
C ALA A 70 3.15 17.19 7.63
N GLY A 71 1.84 16.98 7.50
CA GLY A 71 1.27 15.64 7.26
C GLY A 71 1.17 15.24 5.79
N TYR A 72 1.65 16.06 4.85
CA TYR A 72 1.61 15.71 3.43
C TYR A 72 2.54 14.54 3.08
N ALA A 73 3.75 14.50 3.64
CA ALA A 73 4.67 13.38 3.44
C ALA A 73 4.15 12.08 4.10
N PRO A 74 3.70 12.08 5.37
CA PRO A 74 3.02 10.92 5.96
C PRO A 74 1.83 10.41 5.15
N LEU A 75 1.02 11.31 4.57
CA LEU A 75 -0.12 10.91 3.72
C LEU A 75 0.34 10.16 2.46
N ILE A 76 1.44 10.58 1.85
CA ILE A 76 2.04 9.86 0.71
C ILE A 76 2.48 8.46 1.14
N GLU A 77 3.17 8.36 2.29
CA GLU A 77 3.65 7.07 2.81
C GLU A 77 2.48 6.12 3.10
N GLU A 78 1.38 6.62 3.68
CA GLU A 78 0.20 5.81 3.99
C GLU A 78 -0.54 5.35 2.72
N ILE A 79 -0.72 6.22 1.72
CA ILE A 79 -1.29 5.82 0.42
C ILE A 79 -0.39 4.77 -0.25
N ALA A 80 0.92 4.98 -0.25
CA ALA A 80 1.87 4.05 -0.86
C ALA A 80 1.81 2.67 -0.19
N TYR A 81 1.75 2.67 1.15
CA TYR A 81 1.63 1.46 1.96
C TYR A 81 0.35 0.69 1.63
N GLU A 82 -0.80 1.37 1.63
CA GLU A 82 -2.11 0.81 1.31
C GLU A 82 -2.13 0.14 -0.07
N GLN A 83 -1.61 0.82 -1.10
CA GLN A 83 -1.62 0.30 -2.48
C GLN A 83 -0.75 -0.96 -2.62
N TRP A 84 0.48 -0.93 -2.08
CA TRP A 84 1.40 -2.05 -2.18
C TRP A 84 0.94 -3.26 -1.34
N HIS A 85 0.60 -3.03 -0.07
CA HIS A 85 0.24 -4.11 0.84
C HIS A 85 -1.07 -4.77 0.44
N ARG A 86 -2.04 -4.04 -0.10
CA ARG A 86 -3.27 -4.63 -0.61
C ARG A 86 -3.02 -5.67 -1.71
N MET A 87 -2.10 -5.38 -2.64
CA MET A 87 -1.71 -6.34 -3.69
C MET A 87 -0.93 -7.53 -3.12
N LEU A 88 0.00 -7.28 -2.19
CA LEU A 88 0.76 -8.35 -1.56
C LEU A 88 -0.13 -9.29 -0.74
N PHE A 89 -1.01 -8.77 0.10
CA PHE A 89 -1.96 -9.56 0.87
C PHE A 89 -2.89 -10.35 -0.04
N ALA A 90 -3.38 -9.76 -1.13
CA ALA A 90 -4.15 -10.50 -2.13
C ALA A 90 -3.36 -11.70 -2.67
N ARG A 91 -2.07 -11.53 -2.97
CA ARG A 91 -1.21 -12.64 -3.42
C ARG A 91 -0.93 -13.66 -2.31
N PHE A 92 -0.60 -13.23 -1.09
CA PHE A 92 -0.44 -14.13 0.07
C PHE A 92 -1.70 -14.99 0.28
N LEU A 93 -2.87 -14.37 0.27
CA LEU A 93 -4.15 -15.07 0.42
C LEU A 93 -4.36 -16.05 -0.73
N ALA A 94 -4.16 -15.65 -1.99
CA ALA A 94 -4.35 -16.51 -3.14
C ALA A 94 -3.41 -17.74 -3.12
N GLU A 95 -2.11 -17.53 -2.87
CA GLU A 95 -1.09 -18.59 -2.90
C GLU A 95 -1.28 -19.63 -1.78
N ASN A 96 -1.94 -19.24 -0.69
CA ASN A 96 -2.30 -20.09 0.44
C ASN A 96 -3.76 -20.59 0.39
N ARG A 97 -4.51 -20.34 -0.69
CA ARG A 97 -5.94 -20.70 -0.86
C ARG A 97 -6.86 -20.12 0.21
N LEU A 98 -6.54 -18.91 0.65
CA LEU A 98 -7.28 -18.13 1.64
C LEU A 98 -7.96 -16.90 1.03
N LEU A 99 -7.72 -16.57 -0.25
CA LEU A 99 -8.46 -15.49 -0.91
C LEU A 99 -9.85 -16.02 -1.26
N MET A 100 -10.91 -15.42 -0.72
CA MET A 100 -12.26 -15.96 -0.84
C MET A 100 -13.16 -15.06 -1.69
N HIS A 101 -13.86 -15.67 -2.65
CA HIS A 101 -15.02 -15.07 -3.29
C HIS A 101 -16.10 -14.78 -2.24
N PRO A 102 -16.93 -13.72 -2.39
CA PRO A 102 -18.00 -13.42 -1.44
C PRO A 102 -19.02 -14.54 -1.23
N MET A 103 -19.13 -15.48 -2.18
CA MET A 103 -19.97 -16.68 -2.07
C MET A 103 -19.28 -17.87 -1.36
N GLY A 104 -18.06 -17.70 -0.87
CA GLY A 104 -17.37 -18.69 -0.02
C GLY A 104 -16.44 -19.67 -0.75
N ALA A 105 -16.14 -19.47 -2.03
CA ALA A 105 -15.16 -20.29 -2.76
C ALA A 105 -13.76 -19.64 -2.73
N PRO A 106 -12.66 -20.39 -2.55
CA PRO A 106 -11.32 -19.84 -2.70
C PRO A 106 -11.05 -19.45 -4.16
N LEU A 107 -10.24 -18.42 -4.37
CA LEU A 107 -9.85 -17.90 -5.68
C LEU A 107 -8.33 -17.80 -5.81
N SER A 108 -7.85 -18.15 -6.99
CA SER A 108 -6.53 -17.80 -7.51
C SER A 108 -6.56 -16.41 -8.16
N LEU A 109 -5.36 -15.83 -8.40
CA LEU A 109 -5.24 -14.56 -9.12
C LEU A 109 -5.71 -14.67 -10.58
N GLU A 110 -5.59 -15.85 -11.19
CA GLU A 110 -6.06 -16.12 -12.55
C GLU A 110 -7.59 -16.09 -12.60
N GLU A 111 -8.27 -16.77 -11.67
CA GLU A 111 -9.74 -16.70 -11.56
C GLU A 111 -10.21 -15.26 -11.25
N CYS A 112 -9.47 -14.50 -10.43
CA CYS A 112 -9.76 -13.08 -10.26
C CYS A 112 -9.64 -12.29 -11.56
N ALA A 113 -8.67 -12.60 -12.43
CA ALA A 113 -8.53 -11.95 -13.74
C ALA A 113 -9.69 -12.29 -14.67
N GLU A 114 -10.18 -13.52 -14.65
CA GLU A 114 -11.36 -13.95 -15.43
C GLU A 114 -12.65 -13.26 -14.96
N LEU A 115 -12.83 -13.09 -13.64
CA LEU A 115 -14.02 -12.50 -13.04
C LEU A 115 -14.03 -10.96 -13.02
N ALA A 116 -12.87 -10.31 -13.22
CA ALA A 116 -12.71 -8.87 -13.02
C ALA A 116 -13.78 -8.03 -13.75
N ALA A 117 -13.99 -8.30 -15.04
CA ALA A 117 -14.93 -7.54 -15.85
C ALA A 117 -16.39 -7.71 -15.40
N SER A 118 -16.81 -8.94 -15.08
CA SER A 118 -18.18 -9.20 -14.60
C SER A 118 -18.45 -8.62 -13.21
N GLU A 119 -17.41 -8.49 -12.38
CA GLU A 119 -17.45 -7.93 -11.04
C GLU A 119 -17.22 -6.41 -11.01
N GLY A 120 -17.07 -5.76 -12.17
CA GLY A 120 -16.83 -4.31 -12.26
C GLY A 120 -15.48 -3.87 -11.67
N ALA A 121 -14.47 -4.73 -11.73
CA ALA A 121 -13.09 -4.40 -11.43
C ALA A 121 -12.30 -4.06 -12.70
N GLU A 122 -11.26 -3.25 -12.57
CA GLU A 122 -10.45 -2.85 -13.74
C GLU A 122 -9.61 -4.01 -14.29
N ASN A 123 -9.10 -4.86 -13.40
CA ASN A 123 -8.31 -6.04 -13.72
C ASN A 123 -8.37 -7.05 -12.55
N GLY A 124 -7.70 -8.19 -12.71
CA GLY A 124 -7.66 -9.23 -11.67
C GLY A 124 -7.01 -8.78 -10.36
N TRP A 125 -6.02 -7.89 -10.42
CA TRP A 125 -5.36 -7.34 -9.23
C TRP A 125 -6.27 -6.42 -8.42
N ASP A 126 -7.04 -5.57 -9.09
CA ASP A 126 -8.06 -4.74 -8.46
C ASP A 126 -9.13 -5.62 -7.79
N LEU A 127 -9.63 -6.65 -8.48
CA LEU A 127 -10.61 -7.57 -7.87
C LEU A 127 -10.05 -8.31 -6.66
N ALA A 128 -8.86 -8.91 -6.80
CA ALA A 128 -8.20 -9.63 -5.72
C ALA A 128 -7.91 -8.71 -4.51
N GLY A 129 -7.47 -7.48 -4.77
CA GLY A 129 -7.25 -6.46 -3.74
C GLY A 129 -8.54 -6.04 -3.03
N ARG A 130 -9.67 -5.91 -3.74
CA ARG A 130 -10.99 -5.61 -3.14
C ARG A 130 -11.45 -6.75 -2.23
N TYR A 131 -11.30 -8.01 -2.65
CA TYR A 131 -11.64 -9.16 -1.83
C TYR A 131 -10.73 -9.27 -0.61
N ALA A 132 -9.41 -9.13 -0.78
CA ALA A 132 -8.45 -9.13 0.33
C ALA A 132 -8.77 -8.03 1.36
N ALA A 133 -9.06 -6.81 0.90
CA ALA A 133 -9.42 -5.69 1.78
C ALA A 133 -10.70 -5.97 2.59
N ARG A 134 -11.71 -6.60 1.97
CA ARG A 134 -12.94 -7.00 2.66
C ARG A 134 -12.69 -8.07 3.71
N MET A 135 -11.75 -8.98 3.47
CA MET A 135 -11.38 -10.04 4.40
C MET A 135 -10.53 -9.53 5.58
N LEU A 136 -9.82 -8.42 5.39
CA LEU A 136 -8.88 -7.85 6.35
C LEU A 136 -9.27 -6.41 6.74
N PRO A 137 -10.49 -6.16 7.26
CA PRO A 137 -10.99 -4.81 7.53
C PRO A 137 -10.23 -4.08 8.65
N GLY A 138 -9.49 -4.80 9.49
CA GLY A 138 -8.60 -4.22 10.50
C GLY A 138 -7.34 -3.59 9.90
N ILE A 139 -6.89 -4.11 8.76
CA ILE A 139 -5.69 -3.66 8.03
C ILE A 139 -6.11 -2.66 6.94
N PHE A 140 -7.03 -3.05 6.07
CA PHE A 140 -7.46 -2.24 4.93
C PHE A 140 -8.84 -1.62 5.20
N ARG A 141 -8.83 -0.34 5.56
CA ARG A 141 -10.06 0.38 5.93
C ARG A 141 -10.66 1.05 4.70
N ALA A 142 -11.73 0.47 4.15
CA ALA A 142 -12.41 1.01 2.97
C ALA A 142 -12.90 2.48 3.14
N GLY A 143 -13.22 2.88 4.38
CA GLY A 143 -13.62 4.26 4.70
C GLY A 143 -12.45 5.24 4.83
N ASP A 144 -11.20 4.77 4.84
CA ASP A 144 -10.03 5.64 4.89
C ASP A 144 -9.83 6.35 3.54
N PRO A 145 -9.70 7.68 3.50
CA PRO A 145 -9.48 8.37 2.24
C PRO A 145 -8.15 7.98 1.55
N ALA A 146 -7.13 7.50 2.28
CA ALA A 146 -5.91 6.98 1.65
C ALA A 146 -6.18 5.74 0.79
N ALA A 147 -7.05 4.84 1.25
CA ALA A 147 -7.44 3.63 0.52
C ALA A 147 -8.28 3.92 -0.74
N GLN A 148 -8.89 5.11 -0.81
CA GLN A 148 -9.71 5.55 -1.94
C GLN A 148 -8.89 6.21 -3.07
N VAL A 149 -7.60 6.48 -2.85
CA VAL A 149 -6.74 7.07 -3.88
C VAL A 149 -6.43 6.04 -4.95
N LEU A 150 -6.73 6.37 -6.20
CA LEU A 150 -6.35 5.58 -7.37
C LEU A 150 -5.04 6.13 -7.95
N LEU A 151 -4.02 5.28 -8.02
CA LEU A 151 -2.79 5.63 -8.72
C LEU A 151 -3.01 5.58 -10.24
N ALA A 152 -2.24 6.37 -10.98
CA ALA A 152 -2.24 6.30 -12.44
C ALA A 152 -1.87 4.88 -12.93
N ARG A 153 -2.31 4.53 -14.15
CA ARG A 153 -2.23 3.15 -14.67
C ARG A 153 -0.79 2.66 -14.73
N GLU A 154 0.15 3.52 -15.10
CA GLU A 154 1.58 3.23 -15.17
C GLU A 154 2.15 2.78 -13.81
N HIS A 155 1.81 3.49 -12.73
CA HIS A 155 2.26 3.16 -11.39
C HIS A 155 1.65 1.83 -10.91
N ARG A 156 0.35 1.62 -11.17
CA ARG A 156 -0.31 0.34 -10.82
C ARG A 156 0.30 -0.83 -11.57
N ALA A 157 0.48 -0.71 -12.89
CA ALA A 157 1.09 -1.76 -13.69
C ALA A 157 2.51 -2.09 -13.25
N ALA A 158 3.31 -1.08 -12.85
CA ALA A 158 4.65 -1.29 -12.31
C ALA A 158 4.63 -2.04 -10.97
N LEU A 159 3.71 -1.68 -10.06
CA LEU A 159 3.53 -2.40 -8.79
C LEU A 159 3.04 -3.84 -9.01
N GLU A 160 2.06 -4.04 -9.88
CA GLU A 160 1.54 -5.36 -10.24
C GLU A 160 2.64 -6.27 -10.81
N ALA A 161 3.50 -5.73 -11.69
CA ALA A 161 4.65 -6.45 -12.22
C ALA A 161 5.66 -6.84 -11.13
N LEU A 162 5.97 -5.91 -10.21
CA LEU A 162 6.85 -6.19 -9.07
C LEU A 162 6.30 -7.29 -8.16
N VAL A 163 4.99 -7.26 -7.89
CA VAL A 163 4.35 -8.35 -7.12
C VAL A 163 4.45 -9.63 -7.92
N ALA A 164 4.07 -9.67 -9.19
CA ALA A 164 4.02 -10.87 -10.03
C ALA A 164 5.38 -11.56 -10.20
N GLU A 165 6.47 -10.80 -10.32
CA GLU A 165 7.84 -11.31 -10.44
C GLU A 165 8.36 -12.00 -9.17
N LEU A 166 7.74 -11.78 -8.01
CA LEU A 166 8.15 -12.44 -6.77
C LEU A 166 7.89 -13.96 -6.84
N PRO A 167 8.85 -14.80 -6.44
CA PRO A 167 8.67 -16.25 -6.45
C PRO A 167 7.59 -16.70 -5.45
N ARG A 168 6.84 -17.74 -5.82
CA ARG A 168 5.80 -18.33 -4.98
C ARG A 168 6.26 -18.62 -3.54
N ALA A 169 7.51 -19.05 -3.37
CA ALA A 169 8.10 -19.36 -2.06
C ALA A 169 8.04 -18.18 -1.07
N VAL A 170 8.05 -16.93 -1.54
CA VAL A 170 7.84 -15.74 -0.69
C VAL A 170 6.48 -15.78 -0.01
N PHE A 171 5.46 -16.20 -0.75
CA PHE A 171 4.08 -16.15 -0.29
C PHE A 171 3.67 -17.37 0.54
N THR A 172 4.43 -18.47 0.44
CA THR A 172 4.15 -19.72 1.17
C THR A 172 5.14 -20.01 2.30
N SER A 173 6.20 -19.21 2.45
CA SER A 173 7.11 -19.28 3.59
C SER A 173 6.49 -18.69 4.85
N ASP A 174 6.85 -19.20 6.02
CA ASP A 174 6.28 -18.73 7.30
C ASP A 174 6.74 -17.31 7.66
N ASP A 175 7.92 -16.90 7.19
CA ASP A 175 8.55 -15.61 7.50
C ASP A 175 8.47 -14.58 6.36
N GLY A 176 7.94 -14.96 5.19
CA GLY A 176 7.89 -14.09 4.01
C GLY A 176 7.08 -12.81 4.20
N LEU A 177 5.96 -12.89 4.95
CA LEU A 177 5.19 -11.71 5.32
C LEU A 177 6.01 -10.82 6.27
N GLY A 178 6.65 -11.39 7.29
CA GLY A 178 7.50 -10.64 8.23
C GLY A 178 8.65 -9.89 7.53
N TRP A 179 9.31 -10.53 6.56
CA TRP A 179 10.34 -9.89 5.75
C TRP A 179 9.81 -8.73 4.91
N THR A 180 8.61 -8.84 4.36
CA THR A 180 7.97 -7.76 3.60
C THR A 180 7.87 -6.48 4.43
N TYR A 181 7.32 -6.60 5.65
CA TYR A 181 7.20 -5.48 6.58
C TYR A 181 8.56 -4.93 6.98
N GLN A 182 9.50 -5.82 7.32
CA GLN A 182 10.85 -5.41 7.71
C GLN A 182 11.54 -4.59 6.61
N PHE A 183 11.47 -5.03 5.35
CA PHE A 183 12.08 -4.33 4.23
C PHE A 183 11.37 -3.02 3.88
N TRP A 184 10.04 -2.98 4.00
CA TRP A 184 9.28 -1.74 3.78
C TRP A 184 9.75 -0.65 4.77
N GLN A 185 9.87 -0.99 6.05
CA GLN A 185 10.29 -0.05 7.09
C GLN A 185 11.78 0.31 7.04
N ALA A 186 12.63 -0.57 6.51
CA ALA A 186 14.08 -0.35 6.46
C ALA A 186 14.45 0.92 5.68
N LYS A 187 13.75 1.26 4.59
CA LYS A 187 14.00 2.49 3.83
C LYS A 187 13.80 3.74 4.71
N ARG A 188 12.66 3.85 5.39
CA ARG A 188 12.38 5.00 6.28
C ARG A 188 13.40 5.11 7.40
N LYS A 189 13.75 3.98 8.02
CA LYS A 189 14.80 3.93 9.05
C LYS A 189 16.13 4.47 8.51
N ASN A 190 16.52 4.07 7.31
CA ASN A 190 17.77 4.51 6.68
C ASN A 190 17.74 6.00 6.32
N GLU A 191 16.63 6.51 5.79
CA GLU A 191 16.46 7.94 5.49
C GLU A 191 16.56 8.81 6.74
N VAL A 192 15.88 8.42 7.82
CA VAL A 192 15.94 9.16 9.09
C VAL A 192 17.36 9.16 9.64
N ASN A 193 18.02 7.99 9.65
CA ASN A 193 19.42 7.88 10.09
C ASN A 193 20.38 8.72 9.22
N ALA A 194 20.18 8.73 7.90
CA ALA A 194 21.02 9.49 6.97
C ALA A 194 20.77 11.00 7.04
N SER A 195 19.57 11.45 7.42
CA SER A 195 19.23 12.87 7.53
C SER A 195 19.98 13.60 8.66
N GLY A 196 20.52 12.86 9.64
CA GLY A 196 21.23 13.43 10.79
C GLY A 196 20.35 14.29 11.71
N VAL A 197 19.03 14.30 11.49
CA VAL A 197 18.07 15.02 12.33
C VAL A 197 18.03 14.35 13.71
N LYS A 198 17.99 15.18 14.76
CA LYS A 198 17.85 14.68 16.13
C LYS A 198 16.54 13.90 16.23
N ILE A 199 16.62 12.63 16.65
CA ILE A 199 15.46 11.75 16.78
C ILE A 199 14.46 12.36 17.78
N GLY A 200 13.36 12.92 17.28
CA GLY A 200 12.22 13.42 18.05
C GLY A 200 11.04 12.47 17.94
N ALA A 201 9.83 12.90 18.35
CA ALA A 201 8.64 12.06 18.33
C ALA A 201 8.27 11.51 16.93
N ARG A 202 8.53 12.28 15.88
CA ARG A 202 8.23 11.92 14.48
C ARG A 202 9.26 10.95 13.89
N GLU A 203 10.50 11.04 14.34
CA GLU A 203 11.63 10.20 13.92
C GLU A 203 11.78 8.96 14.79
N LEU A 204 11.16 8.93 15.98
CA LEU A 204 11.21 7.81 16.92
C LEU A 204 10.59 6.55 16.30
N ALA A 205 9.39 6.68 15.73
CA ALA A 205 8.63 5.54 15.21
C ALA A 205 9.38 4.75 14.10
N PRO A 206 10.03 5.42 13.11
CA PRO A 206 10.87 4.72 12.15
C PRO A 206 12.14 4.05 12.70
N VAL A 207 12.74 4.58 13.77
CA VAL A 207 14.07 4.16 14.23
C VAL A 207 13.99 3.07 15.30
N THR A 208 12.89 2.98 16.07
CA THR A 208 12.78 2.08 17.21
C THR A 208 12.38 0.64 16.91
N GLN A 209 12.13 0.27 15.64
CA GLN A 209 11.98 -1.14 15.24
C GLN A 209 10.87 -1.91 16.00
N LEU A 210 9.89 -1.20 16.58
CA LEU A 210 8.79 -1.73 17.42
C LEU A 210 7.39 -1.38 16.91
N PHE A 211 7.25 -0.58 15.85
CA PHE A 211 5.95 -0.37 15.20
C PHE A 211 5.65 -1.52 14.23
N THR A 212 5.37 -2.67 14.81
CA THR A 212 4.26 -3.48 14.33
C THR A 212 2.99 -2.67 14.51
N GLU A 213 2.22 -2.46 13.43
CA GLU A 213 0.87 -1.91 13.54
C GLU A 213 0.06 -2.81 14.52
N ASP A 214 -0.85 -2.25 15.32
CA ASP A 214 -1.53 -2.90 16.47
C ASP A 214 -2.30 -4.21 16.18
N TYR A 215 -2.25 -4.73 14.94
CA TYR A 215 -2.88 -5.97 14.51
C TYR A 215 -1.92 -7.17 14.39
N MET A 216 -0.64 -7.04 14.75
CA MET A 216 0.29 -8.16 14.95
C MET A 216 0.32 -8.64 16.40
#